data_AF-A0A7R9WDS3-F1
#
_entry.id   AF-A0A7R9WDS3-F1
#
_cell.length_a   1.000
_cell.length_b   1.000
_cell.length_c   1.000
_cell.angle_alpha   90.00
_cell.angle_beta   90.00
_cell.angle_gamma   90.00
#
_symmetry.space_group_name_H-M   'P 1'
#
loop_
_entity.id
_entity.type
_entity.pdbx_description
1 polymer ?
#
loop_
_entity_poly.entity_id
_entity_poly.type
_entity_poly.pdbx_seq_one_letter_code
_entity_poly.pdbx_strand_id
1 'polypeptide(L)'
;TTRLIPAACSFVRSQCEKSGDTDNLWLNLSDGFIGGGRKNWDGSGGSNGALDHFEETGKQYPLVVKLGTITGDPDTADCYSYAPDEDGPVKVPNLADMLERRGIKVAALQKTAKSTAELEVELNATYAFDAITESG
;
A
#
# COMPACT_ATOMS: atom_id res chain seq x y z
N THR A 1 -23.62 -29.85 17.92
CA THR A 1 -23.47 -29.81 16.45
C THR A 1 -22.55 -28.67 16.07
N THR A 2 -21.26 -28.95 16.03
CA THR A 2 -20.19 -27.97 15.77
C THR A 2 -20.25 -27.55 14.30
N ARG A 3 -20.55 -26.28 14.03
CA ARG A 3 -20.39 -25.72 12.67
C ARG A 3 -18.89 -25.57 12.41
N LEU A 4 -18.34 -26.48 11.60
CA LEU A 4 -17.08 -26.29 10.91
C LEU A 4 -17.24 -25.11 9.94
N ILE A 5 -16.60 -23.99 10.27
CA ILE A 5 -16.38 -22.90 9.32
C ILE A 5 -15.24 -23.37 8.41
N PRO A 6 -15.40 -23.37 7.07
CA PRO A 6 -14.35 -23.82 6.19
C PRO A 6 -13.15 -22.87 6.31
N ALA A 7 -11.95 -23.44 6.37
CA ALA A 7 -10.69 -22.76 6.16
C ALA A 7 -10.61 -22.26 4.71
N ALA A 8 -11.41 -21.25 4.38
CA ALA A 8 -11.14 -20.42 3.23
C ALA A 8 -10.06 -19.45 3.68
N CYS A 9 -8.86 -19.64 3.14
CA CYS A 9 -7.97 -18.55 2.83
C CYS A 9 -8.79 -17.57 1.97
N SER A 10 -9.58 -16.70 2.60
CA SER A 10 -10.24 -15.59 1.94
C SER A 10 -9.12 -14.65 1.57
N PHE A 11 -8.60 -14.81 0.35
CA PHE A 11 -7.92 -13.76 -0.38
C PHE A 11 -8.83 -12.53 -0.26
N VAL A 12 -8.56 -11.68 0.73
CA VAL A 12 -9.25 -10.42 0.92
C VAL A 12 -9.11 -9.72 -0.42
N ARG A 13 -10.22 -9.49 -1.13
CA ARG A 13 -10.21 -8.52 -2.22
C ARG A 13 -9.94 -7.18 -1.57
N SER A 14 -8.67 -6.87 -1.42
CA SER A 14 -8.21 -5.58 -0.93
C SER A 14 -8.65 -4.58 -1.99
N GLN A 15 -9.55 -3.69 -1.61
CA GLN A 15 -9.96 -2.56 -2.43
C GLN A 15 -9.91 -1.32 -1.58
N CYS A 16 -9.62 -0.18 -2.19
CA CYS A 16 -9.70 1.11 -1.51
C CYS A 16 -11.12 1.30 -1.00
N GLU A 17 -11.26 1.60 0.29
CA GLU A 17 -12.56 1.80 0.93
C GLU A 17 -13.28 3.06 0.43
N LYS A 18 -12.53 4.04 -0.10
CA LYS A 18 -13.08 5.31 -0.63
C LYS A 18 -13.42 5.26 -2.11
N SER A 19 -12.53 4.74 -2.94
CA SER A 19 -12.64 4.80 -4.40
C SER A 19 -12.97 3.45 -5.05
N GLY A 20 -12.75 2.34 -4.34
CA GLY A 20 -12.88 0.99 -4.92
C GLY A 20 -11.70 0.53 -5.76
N ASP A 21 -10.59 1.28 -5.81
CA ASP A 21 -9.38 0.88 -6.53
C ASP A 21 -8.89 -0.50 -6.05
N THR A 22 -8.33 -1.30 -6.96
CA THR A 22 -7.76 -2.63 -6.62
C THR A 22 -6.24 -2.67 -6.66
N ASP A 23 -5.61 -1.59 -7.13
CA ASP A 23 -4.17 -1.47 -7.31
C ASP A 23 -3.62 -0.27 -6.54
N ASN A 24 -2.30 -0.27 -6.28
CA ASN A 24 -1.60 0.74 -5.47
C ASN A 24 -2.30 1.01 -4.12
N LEU A 25 -2.57 -0.07 -3.38
CA LEU A 25 -3.29 -0.02 -2.11
C LEU A 25 -2.33 0.03 -0.92
N TRP A 26 -2.74 0.77 0.10
CA TRP A 26 -1.99 1.02 1.31
C TRP A 26 -2.85 0.68 2.52
N LEU A 27 -2.33 -0.20 3.37
CA LEU A 27 -2.96 -0.62 4.62
C LEU A 27 -2.38 0.22 5.76
N ASN A 28 -3.25 0.89 6.51
CA ASN A 28 -2.85 1.55 7.74
C ASN A 28 -2.57 0.53 8.84
N LEU A 29 -1.39 0.62 9.45
CA LEU A 29 -0.93 -0.33 10.47
C LEU A 29 -1.63 -0.15 11.82
N SER A 30 -2.26 1.00 12.06
CA SER A 30 -2.86 1.37 13.36
C SER A 30 -4.33 0.97 13.46
N ASP A 31 -5.13 1.21 12.42
CA ASP A 31 -6.57 0.89 12.42
C ASP A 31 -6.97 -0.16 11.38
N GLY A 32 -6.15 -0.40 10.37
CA GLY A 32 -6.41 -1.39 9.32
C GLY A 32 -7.17 -0.83 8.11
N PHE A 33 -7.32 0.49 8.01
CA PHE A 33 -7.95 1.14 6.85
C PHE A 33 -7.17 0.85 5.56
N ILE A 34 -7.87 0.53 4.47
CA ILE A 34 -7.26 0.33 3.15
C ILE A 34 -7.58 1.53 2.25
N GLY A 35 -6.55 2.33 1.97
CA GLY A 35 -6.62 3.49 1.09
C GLY A 35 -5.86 3.30 -0.21
N GLY A 36 -6.28 3.98 -1.26
CA GLY A 36 -5.49 4.09 -2.48
C GLY A 36 -4.28 5.00 -2.28
N GLY A 37 -3.23 4.73 -3.06
CA GLY A 37 -1.98 5.47 -3.03
C GLY A 37 -2.12 6.93 -3.49
N ARG A 38 -1.01 7.67 -3.41
CA ARG A 38 -1.00 9.08 -3.76
C ARG A 38 -1.29 9.31 -5.25
N LYS A 39 -1.94 10.42 -5.54
CA LYS A 39 -2.17 10.92 -6.89
C LYS A 39 -0.91 11.62 -7.40
N ASN A 40 -0.52 11.31 -8.63
CA ASN A 40 0.59 11.95 -9.32
C ASN A 40 0.16 13.32 -9.89
N TRP A 41 1.14 14.16 -10.23
CA TRP A 41 0.90 15.51 -10.75
C TRP A 41 0.22 15.53 -12.13
N ASP A 42 0.41 14.48 -12.93
CA ASP A 42 -0.18 14.26 -14.26
C ASP A 42 -1.63 13.74 -14.20
N GLY A 43 -2.16 13.51 -12.99
CA GLY A 43 -3.49 12.97 -12.75
C GLY A 43 -3.55 11.44 -12.68
N SER A 44 -2.46 10.73 -12.97
CA SER A 44 -2.32 9.28 -12.78
C SER A 44 -2.01 8.93 -11.30
N GLY A 45 -1.70 7.67 -11.01
CA GLY A 45 -1.38 7.22 -9.65
C GLY A 45 -2.57 6.58 -8.94
N GLY A 46 -2.81 6.97 -7.68
CA GLY A 46 -3.93 6.47 -6.87
C GLY A 46 -4.95 7.54 -6.48
N SER A 47 -5.90 7.15 -5.63
CA SER A 47 -7.04 7.99 -5.19
C SER A 47 -6.75 8.93 -4.02
N ASN A 48 -5.52 9.00 -3.50
CA ASN A 48 -5.16 9.66 -2.24
C ASN A 48 -5.83 9.09 -0.97
N GLY A 49 -6.60 8.00 -1.07
CA GLY A 49 -7.41 7.52 0.04
C GLY A 49 -6.64 7.29 1.35
N ALA A 50 -5.39 6.81 1.27
CA ALA A 50 -4.55 6.59 2.46
C ALA A 50 -4.08 7.90 3.13
N LEU A 51 -3.75 8.92 2.33
CA LEU A 51 -3.35 10.24 2.83
C LEU A 51 -4.57 10.98 3.41
N ASP A 52 -5.70 10.92 2.71
CA ASP A 52 -6.94 11.56 3.16
C ASP A 52 -7.38 10.99 4.52
N HIS A 53 -7.26 9.67 4.71
CA HIS A 53 -7.56 9.01 5.98
C HIS A 53 -6.64 9.47 7.12
N PHE A 54 -5.34 9.67 6.84
CA PHE A 54 -4.42 10.23 7.81
C PHE A 54 -4.83 11.64 8.25
N GLU A 55 -5.24 12.49 7.32
CA GLU A 55 -5.71 13.85 7.63
C GLU A 55 -7.05 13.82 8.40
N GLU A 56 -8.01 12.99 7.97
CA GLU A 56 -9.34 12.85 8.60
C GLU A 56 -9.29 12.30 10.02
N THR A 57 -8.31 11.44 10.33
CA THR A 57 -8.09 10.90 11.68
C THR A 57 -7.34 11.86 12.60
N GLY A 58 -7.09 13.09 12.15
CA GLY A 58 -6.37 14.10 12.91
C GLY A 58 -4.88 13.77 13.05
N LYS A 59 -4.30 13.10 12.05
CA LYS A 59 -2.87 12.76 11.96
C LYS A 59 -2.38 11.75 13.01
N GLN A 60 -3.28 10.92 13.54
CA GLN A 60 -2.94 9.93 14.56
C GLN A 60 -2.30 8.66 14.01
N TYR A 61 -2.57 8.30 12.76
CA TYR A 61 -2.19 7.00 12.19
C TYR A 61 -1.26 7.17 10.97
N PRO A 62 0.01 7.55 11.18
CA PRO A 62 0.91 7.90 10.08
C PRO A 62 1.45 6.70 9.31
N LEU A 63 1.46 5.51 9.91
CA LEU A 63 2.15 4.35 9.34
C LEU A 63 1.25 3.54 8.42
N VAL A 64 1.70 3.38 7.18
CA VAL A 64 1.04 2.56 6.16
C VAL A 64 2.03 1.58 5.52
N VAL A 65 1.52 0.44 5.07
CA VAL A 65 2.26 -0.56 4.28
C VAL A 65 1.57 -0.79 2.94
N LYS A 66 2.34 -0.85 1.85
CA LYS A 66 1.81 -1.09 0.52
C LYS A 66 1.45 -2.55 0.32
N LEU A 67 0.17 -2.81 0.08
CA LEU A 67 -0.34 -4.14 -0.21
C LEU A 67 0.25 -4.67 -1.52
N GLY A 68 0.61 -5.96 -1.51
CA GLY A 68 1.26 -6.65 -2.64
C GLY A 68 2.79 -6.50 -2.71
N THR A 69 3.40 -5.64 -1.89
CA THR A 69 4.86 -5.61 -1.69
C THR A 69 5.32 -6.44 -0.50
N ILE A 70 4.39 -6.81 0.38
CA ILE A 70 4.61 -7.68 1.53
C ILE A 70 4.97 -9.08 1.00
N THR A 71 6.17 -9.55 1.31
CA THR A 71 6.63 -10.90 1.00
C THR A 71 6.88 -11.69 2.29
N GLY A 72 7.32 -12.95 2.15
CA GLY A 72 7.78 -13.75 3.29
C GLY A 72 8.95 -13.12 4.06
N ASP A 73 9.65 -12.16 3.47
CA ASP A 73 10.58 -11.27 4.17
C ASP A 73 9.89 -9.90 4.41
N PRO A 74 9.48 -9.59 5.66
CA PRO A 74 8.80 -8.33 5.97
C PRO A 74 9.69 -7.10 5.79
N ASP A 75 11.01 -7.24 5.76
CA ASP A 75 11.94 -6.13 5.51
C ASP A 75 11.86 -5.62 4.06
N THR A 76 11.22 -6.36 3.16
CA THR A 76 11.04 -5.97 1.76
C THR A 76 9.72 -5.24 1.49
N ALA A 77 8.86 -5.10 2.50
CA ALA A 77 7.58 -4.43 2.33
C ALA A 77 7.76 -2.91 2.29
N ASP A 78 7.12 -2.25 1.33
CA ASP A 78 7.17 -0.80 1.24
C ASP A 78 6.29 -0.21 2.34
N CYS A 79 6.92 0.41 3.34
CA CYS A 79 6.22 1.16 4.37
C CYS A 79 6.50 2.65 4.20
N TYR A 80 5.50 3.47 4.54
CA TYR A 80 5.59 4.92 4.49
C TYR A 80 5.03 5.51 5.78
N SER A 81 5.66 6.59 6.26
CA SER A 81 5.17 7.38 7.39
C SER A 81 4.69 8.74 6.89
N TYR A 82 3.45 9.10 7.19
CA TYR A 82 2.91 10.45 6.97
C TYR A 82 3.23 11.41 8.12
N ALA A 83 3.99 10.99 9.13
CA ALA A 83 4.34 11.85 10.25
C ALA A 83 5.17 13.05 9.75
N PRO A 84 4.89 14.31 10.19
CA PRO A 84 5.55 15.49 9.64
C PRO A 84 7.08 15.54 9.81
N ASP A 85 7.61 14.81 10.79
CA ASP A 85 9.04 14.69 11.09
C ASP A 85 9.75 13.62 10.25
N GLU A 86 9.00 12.72 9.60
CA GLU A 86 9.52 11.66 8.75
C GLU A 86 9.15 11.85 7.26
N ASP A 87 7.84 12.06 6.98
CA ASP A 87 7.19 12.15 5.66
C ASP A 87 7.94 11.41 4.55
N GLY A 88 8.05 10.09 4.69
CA GLY A 88 8.95 9.31 3.85
C GLY A 88 8.89 7.79 4.04
N PRO A 89 9.67 7.04 3.25
CA PRO A 89 9.78 5.60 3.38
C PRO A 89 10.47 5.22 4.70
N VAL A 90 9.88 4.26 5.41
CA VAL A 90 10.36 3.81 6.72
C VAL A 90 10.47 2.29 6.77
N LYS A 91 11.28 1.79 7.71
CA LYS A 91 11.32 0.36 8.03
C LYS A 91 10.53 0.10 9.32
N VAL A 92 9.62 -0.87 9.28
CA VAL A 92 8.81 -1.26 10.44
C VAL A 92 9.36 -2.58 11.00
N PRO A 93 10.17 -2.57 12.07
CA PRO A 93 10.88 -3.77 12.54
C PRO A 93 9.94 -4.91 13.00
N ASN A 94 8.73 -4.59 13.45
CA ASN A 94 7.75 -5.56 13.94
C ASN A 94 6.57 -5.74 12.96
N LEU A 95 6.78 -5.49 11.66
CA LEU A 95 5.71 -5.53 10.67
C LEU A 95 4.99 -6.88 10.63
N ALA A 96 5.74 -7.98 10.67
CA ALA A 96 5.17 -9.33 10.67
C ALA A 96 4.21 -9.54 11.84
N ASP A 97 4.63 -9.19 13.06
CA ASP A 97 3.80 -9.31 14.26
C ASP A 97 2.54 -8.45 14.19
N MET A 98 2.66 -7.23 13.65
CA MET A 98 1.52 -6.32 13.48
C MET A 98 0.49 -6.87 12.49
N LEU A 99 0.96 -7.48 11.38
CA LEU A 99 0.13 -8.10 10.37
C LEU A 99 -0.50 -9.40 10.87
N GLU A 100 0.24 -10.24 11.60
CA GLU A 100 -0.27 -11.49 12.17
C GLU A 100 -1.35 -11.25 13.23
N ARG A 101 -1.21 -10.22 14.08
CA ARG A 101 -2.26 -9.80 15.02
C ARG A 101 -3.57 -9.43 14.33
N ARG A 102 -3.49 -9.02 13.06
CA ARG A 102 -4.65 -8.71 12.21
C ARG A 102 -5.12 -9.90 11.38
N GLY A 103 -4.53 -11.08 11.56
CA GLY A 103 -4.88 -12.30 10.84
C GLY A 103 -4.26 -12.40 9.43
N ILE A 104 -3.32 -11.52 9.08
CA ILE A 104 -2.61 -11.56 7.81
C ILE A 104 -1.38 -12.45 7.98
N LYS A 105 -1.41 -13.65 7.39
CA LYS A 105 -0.30 -14.61 7.45
C LYS A 105 0.78 -14.27 6.43
N VAL A 106 1.78 -13.50 6.86
CA VAL A 106 2.89 -13.00 6.02
C VAL A 106 3.72 -14.12 5.39
N ALA A 107 3.95 -15.23 6.11
CA ALA A 107 4.75 -16.36 5.64
C ALA A 107 4.20 -17.07 4.37
N ALA A 108 2.95 -16.80 4.00
CA ALA A 108 2.32 -17.34 2.78
C ALA A 108 2.18 -16.30 1.66
N LEU A 109 2.62 -15.05 1.85
CA LEU A 109 2.48 -13.98 0.88
C LEU A 109 3.67 -13.94 -0.09
N GLN A 110 3.36 -13.80 -1.37
CA GLN A 110 4.32 -13.54 -2.44
C GLN A 110 4.13 -12.10 -2.94
N LYS A 111 5.19 -11.47 -3.46
CA LYS A 111 5.09 -10.13 -4.07
C LYS A 111 4.10 -10.20 -5.25
N THR A 112 3.02 -9.43 -5.19
CA THR A 112 2.01 -9.33 -6.26
C THR A 112 1.85 -7.91 -6.81
N ALA A 113 2.55 -6.92 -6.24
CA ALA A 113 2.51 -5.53 -6.68
C ALA A 113 3.91 -4.94 -6.85
N LYS A 114 4.04 -3.98 -7.76
CA LYS A 114 5.26 -3.16 -7.95
C LYS A 114 5.56 -2.35 -6.69
N SER A 115 6.84 -2.13 -6.38
CA SER A 115 7.25 -1.25 -5.28
C SER A 115 7.01 0.23 -5.62
N THR A 116 7.10 1.12 -4.64
CA THR A 116 7.06 2.59 -4.87
C THR A 116 8.18 3.04 -5.79
N ALA A 117 9.41 2.59 -5.55
CA ALA A 117 10.56 2.91 -6.39
C ALA A 117 10.36 2.42 -7.84
N GLU A 118 9.78 1.23 -8.04
CA GLU A 118 9.47 0.72 -9.38
C GLU A 118 8.43 1.60 -10.11
N LEU A 119 7.41 2.10 -9.41
CA LEU A 119 6.41 3.01 -9.99
C LEU A 119 7.01 4.38 -10.34
N GLU A 120 7.91 4.91 -9.52
CA GLU A 120 8.60 6.18 -9.78
C GLU A 120 9.49 6.10 -11.01
N VAL A 121 10.24 4.99 -11.17
CA VAL A 121 11.08 4.77 -12.36
C VAL A 121 10.24 4.65 -13.62
N GLU A 122 9.11 3.94 -13.56
CA GLU A 122 8.21 3.78 -14.71
C GLU A 122 7.59 5.12 -15.14
N LEU A 123 7.10 5.94 -14.19
CA LEU A 123 6.57 7.26 -14.48
C LEU A 123 7.60 8.18 -15.15
N ASN A 124 8.84 8.18 -14.64
CA ASN A 124 9.94 8.96 -15.22
C ASN A 124 10.32 8.47 -16.62
N ALA A 125 10.31 7.15 -16.85
CA ALA A 125 10.64 6.57 -18.15
C ALA A 125 9.56 6.87 -19.21
N THR A 126 8.27 6.78 -18.86
CA THR A 126 7.17 7.15 -19.74
C THR A 126 7.23 8.63 -20.12
N TYR A 127 7.47 9.52 -19.14
CA TYR A 127 7.59 10.96 -19.42
C TYR A 127 8.77 11.28 -20.36
N ALA A 128 9.92 10.63 -20.17
CA ALA A 128 11.07 10.79 -21.05
C ALA A 128 10.79 10.32 -22.48
N PHE A 129 9.98 9.27 -22.67
CA PHE A 129 9.60 8.76 -23.98
C PHE A 129 8.58 9.65 -24.69
N ASP A 130 7.55 10.12 -23.98
CA ASP A 130 6.53 11.01 -24.55
C ASP A 130 7.12 12.34 -25.01
N ALA A 131 8.04 12.93 -24.23
CA ALA A 131 8.74 14.16 -24.60
C ALA A 131 9.57 14.05 -25.89
N ILE A 132 10.07 12.85 -26.23
CA ILE A 132 10.84 12.60 -27.46
C ILE A 132 9.90 12.38 -28.65
N THR A 133 8.73 11.79 -28.42
CA THR A 133 7.79 11.40 -29.49
C THR A 133 6.92 12.56 -29.99
N GLU A 134 6.85 13.68 -29.24
CA GLU A 134 6.16 14.92 -29.64
C GLU A 134 7.00 15.88 -30.51
N SER A 135 8.27 15.54 -30.79
CA SER A 135 9.18 16.35 -31.62
C SER A 135 9.31 15.86 -33.07
N GLY A 136 8.41 15.00 -33.56
CA GLY A 136 8.43 14.39 -34.89
C GLY A 136 7.35 14.90 -35.84
#